data_AF-A0AAE0DYA0-F1
#
_entry.id   AF-A0AAE0DYA0-F1
#
_cell.length_a   1.000
_cell.length_b   1.000
_cell.length_c   1.000
_cell.angle_alpha   90.00
_cell.angle_beta   90.00
_cell.angle_gamma   90.00
#
_symmetry.space_group_name_H-M   'P 1'
#
loop_
_entity.id
_entity.type
_entity.pdbx_description
1 polymer ?
#
loop_
_entity_poly.entity_id
_entity_poly.type
_entity_poly.pdbx_seq_one_letter_code
_entity_poly.pdbx_strand_id
1 'polypeptide(L)'
;MLDIIQRLLLLYYMIFEQFSWQIRGLSWSALLYGLVAQSASLGMKESIGTLKALVIATTVNGIGHLILCSWLGYGITGAAWATMTSQVISAYMMIETLNKKGYDPFAIAVPSPNEFLQIFAIAALVFVSMFSKVAFYSLITYYATAMGTFTVAAHQVMIQTYGMFVVWGEPLSQTAQSFMPELLYGVDRSLEKDSDAH
;
A
#
# COMPACT_ATOMS: atom_id res chain seq x y z
N MET A 1 33.76 -6.40 27.89
CA MET A 1 32.58 -5.78 28.55
C MET A 1 31.83 -4.87 27.57
N LEU A 2 32.49 -3.90 26.92
CA LEU A 2 31.90 -3.06 25.86
C LEU A 2 31.25 -3.87 24.73
N ASP A 3 31.92 -4.94 24.28
CA ASP A 3 31.47 -5.79 23.17
C ASP A 3 30.17 -6.57 23.49
N ILE A 4 29.97 -6.95 24.76
CA ILE A 4 28.76 -7.65 25.22
C ILE A 4 27.60 -6.67 25.34
N ILE A 5 27.86 -5.47 25.87
CA ILE A 5 26.86 -4.40 25.97
C ILE A 5 26.40 -3.99 24.57
N GLN A 6 27.31 -3.85 23.61
CA GLN A 6 26.99 -3.49 22.24
C GLN A 6 26.20 -4.58 21.50
N ARG A 7 26.52 -5.86 21.72
CA ARG A 7 25.74 -6.99 21.19
C ARG A 7 24.35 -7.08 21.81
N LEU A 8 24.21 -6.83 23.11
CA LEU A 8 22.91 -6.80 23.80
C LEU A 8 22.05 -5.62 23.32
N LEU A 9 22.65 -4.45 23.10
CA LEU A 9 21.98 -3.29 22.49
C LEU A 9 21.51 -3.61 21.06
N LEU A 10 22.35 -4.21 20.23
CA LEU A 10 21.97 -4.62 18.87
C LEU A 10 20.82 -5.64 18.87
N LEU A 11 20.87 -6.64 19.77
CA LEU A 11 19.80 -7.61 19.96
C LEU A 11 18.49 -6.94 20.39
N TYR A 12 18.57 -5.99 21.33
CA TYR A 12 17.42 -5.20 21.77
C TYR A 12 16.80 -4.40 20.62
N TYR A 13 17.61 -3.68 19.84
CA TYR A 13 17.14 -2.93 18.67
C TYR A 13 16.52 -3.85 17.61
N MET A 14 17.14 -5.00 17.32
CA MET A 14 16.65 -5.96 16.34
C MET A 14 15.29 -6.57 16.75
N ILE A 15 15.10 -6.86 18.06
CA ILE A 15 13.82 -7.35 18.60
C ILE A 15 12.74 -6.25 18.49
N PHE A 16 13.08 -5.01 18.79
CA PHE A 16 12.14 -3.88 18.68
C PHE A 16 11.71 -3.60 17.24
N GLU A 17 12.65 -3.66 16.30
CA GLU A 17 12.37 -3.56 14.87
C GLU A 17 11.44 -4.70 14.43
N GLN A 18 11.75 -5.95 14.78
CA GLN A 18 10.92 -7.11 14.46
C GLN A 18 9.50 -6.97 15.02
N PHE A 19 9.36 -6.44 16.23
CA PHE A 19 8.06 -6.20 16.85
C PHE A 19 7.24 -5.13 16.11
N SER A 20 7.88 -4.06 15.62
CA SER A 20 7.25 -3.06 14.74
C SER A 20 6.68 -3.68 13.46
N TRP A 21 7.42 -4.61 12.85
CA TRP A 21 6.95 -5.36 11.68
C TRP A 21 5.70 -6.20 12.00
N GLN A 22 5.66 -6.84 13.16
CA GLN A 22 4.48 -7.60 13.60
C GLN A 22 3.25 -6.71 13.79
N ILE A 23 3.40 -5.52 14.39
CA ILE A 23 2.31 -4.57 14.57
C ILE A 23 1.72 -4.15 13.21
N ARG A 24 2.58 -3.78 12.26
CA ARG A 24 2.13 -3.41 10.90
C ARG A 24 1.48 -4.60 10.17
N GLY A 25 1.93 -5.82 10.46
CA GLY A 25 1.34 -7.04 9.94
C GLY A 25 -0.11 -7.26 10.39
N LEU A 26 -0.51 -6.75 11.56
CA LEU A 26 -1.89 -6.90 12.07
C LEU A 26 -2.94 -6.25 11.17
N SER A 27 -2.60 -5.16 10.49
CA SER A 27 -3.51 -4.50 9.55
C SER A 27 -3.47 -5.05 8.14
N TRP A 28 -2.64 -6.06 7.84
CA TRP A 28 -2.43 -6.50 6.46
C TRP A 28 -3.71 -6.97 5.77
N SER A 29 -4.58 -7.72 6.48
CA SER A 29 -5.87 -8.16 5.94
C SER A 29 -6.80 -6.98 5.62
N ALA A 30 -6.96 -6.05 6.58
CA ALA A 30 -7.75 -4.84 6.38
C ALA A 30 -7.18 -3.96 5.25
N LEU A 31 -5.85 -3.88 5.15
CA LEU A 31 -5.17 -3.11 4.12
C LEU A 31 -5.41 -3.71 2.73
N LEU A 32 -5.32 -5.02 2.57
CA LEU A 32 -5.62 -5.70 1.31
C LEU A 32 -7.07 -5.43 0.86
N TYR A 33 -8.03 -5.58 1.77
CA TYR A 33 -9.43 -5.24 1.49
C TYR A 33 -9.61 -3.76 1.13
N GLY A 34 -8.98 -2.86 1.87
CA GLY A 34 -9.02 -1.42 1.61
C GLY A 34 -8.42 -1.04 0.26
N LEU A 35 -7.34 -1.70 -0.16
CA LEU A 35 -6.71 -1.49 -1.47
C LEU A 35 -7.62 -1.98 -2.61
N VAL A 36 -8.23 -3.16 -2.47
CA VAL A 36 -9.22 -3.63 -3.45
C VAL A 36 -10.40 -2.67 -3.54
N ALA A 37 -10.92 -2.21 -2.40
CA ALA A 37 -12.00 -1.24 -2.36
C ALA A 37 -11.62 0.12 -2.97
N GLN A 38 -10.38 0.56 -2.77
CA GLN A 38 -9.81 1.75 -3.39
C GLN A 38 -9.71 1.61 -4.91
N SER A 39 -9.14 0.51 -5.40
CA SER A 39 -9.04 0.26 -6.84
C SER A 39 -10.41 0.19 -7.50
N ALA A 40 -11.40 -0.45 -6.86
CA ALA A 40 -12.77 -0.48 -7.35
C ALA A 40 -13.40 0.93 -7.38
N SER A 41 -13.24 1.71 -6.31
CA SER A 41 -13.74 3.09 -6.25
C SER A 41 -13.14 3.96 -7.35
N LEU A 42 -11.83 3.85 -7.60
CA LEU A 42 -11.15 4.58 -8.67
C LEU A 42 -11.64 4.15 -10.06
N GLY A 43 -11.83 2.84 -10.30
CA GLY A 43 -12.40 2.32 -11.53
C GLY A 43 -13.83 2.84 -11.81
N MET A 44 -14.61 3.07 -10.76
CA MET A 44 -15.92 3.73 -10.83
C MET A 44 -15.84 5.27 -10.93
N LYS A 45 -14.63 5.82 -11.13
CA LYS A 45 -14.34 7.26 -11.19
C LYS A 45 -14.72 8.02 -9.90
N GLU A 46 -14.81 7.31 -8.77
CA GLU A 46 -15.08 7.89 -7.45
C GLU A 46 -13.77 8.38 -6.78
N SER A 47 -13.28 9.52 -7.26
CA SER A 47 -12.03 10.12 -6.78
C SER A 47 -12.23 10.92 -5.47
N ILE A 48 -13.41 11.49 -5.22
CA ILE A 48 -13.67 12.34 -4.05
C ILE A 48 -13.72 11.53 -2.76
N GLY A 49 -14.46 10.42 -2.73
CA GLY A 49 -14.46 9.50 -1.58
C GLY A 49 -13.06 9.00 -1.25
N THR A 50 -12.32 8.60 -2.28
CA THR A 50 -10.92 8.16 -2.17
C THR A 50 -10.00 9.25 -1.62
N LEU A 51 -10.11 10.48 -2.12
CA LEU A 51 -9.33 11.62 -1.64
C LEU A 51 -9.63 11.95 -0.17
N LYS A 52 -10.91 11.92 0.24
CA LYS A 52 -11.32 12.14 1.63
C LYS A 52 -10.71 11.10 2.56
N ALA A 53 -10.76 9.82 2.18
CA ALA A 53 -10.16 8.74 2.96
C ALA A 53 -8.64 8.94 3.12
N LEU A 54 -7.95 9.30 2.04
CA LEU A 54 -6.51 9.58 2.06
C LEU A 54 -6.14 10.74 2.98
N VAL A 55 -6.88 11.86 2.91
CA VAL A 55 -6.62 13.05 3.74
C VAL A 55 -6.81 12.73 5.22
N ILE A 56 -7.88 12.03 5.57
CA ILE A 56 -8.16 11.63 6.96
C ILE A 56 -7.09 10.66 7.45
N ALA A 57 -6.76 9.62 6.68
CA ALA A 57 -5.73 8.65 7.03
C ALA A 57 -4.37 9.33 7.25
N THR A 58 -3.96 10.22 6.34
CA THR A 58 -2.69 10.96 6.46
C THR A 58 -2.67 11.88 7.68
N THR A 59 -3.80 12.53 7.98
CA THR A 59 -3.94 13.40 9.17
C THR A 59 -3.82 12.59 10.46
N VAL A 60 -4.57 11.47 10.56
CA VAL A 60 -4.49 10.55 11.70
C VAL A 60 -3.06 10.01 11.83
N ASN A 61 -2.43 9.67 10.72
CA ASN A 61 -1.06 9.18 10.72
C ASN A 61 -0.07 10.20 11.28
N GLY A 62 -0.13 11.45 10.79
CA GLY A 62 0.74 12.53 11.24
C GLY A 62 0.55 12.88 12.72
N ILE A 63 -0.70 13.00 13.17
CA ILE A 63 -1.02 13.23 14.59
C ILE A 63 -0.53 12.05 15.45
N GLY A 64 -0.75 10.82 15.00
CA GLY A 64 -0.29 9.62 15.67
C GLY A 64 1.23 9.61 15.84
N HIS A 65 1.99 10.02 14.83
CA HIS A 65 3.45 10.15 14.94
C HIS A 65 3.86 11.21 15.96
N LEU A 66 3.23 12.38 15.96
CA LEU A 66 3.54 13.42 16.95
C LEU A 66 3.29 12.94 18.38
N ILE A 67 2.13 12.34 18.64
CA ILE A 67 1.75 11.90 19.98
C ILE A 67 2.56 10.68 20.42
N LEU A 68 2.54 9.60 19.64
CA LEU A 68 3.13 8.32 20.04
C LEU A 68 4.66 8.36 20.01
N CYS A 69 5.24 9.03 19.01
CA CYS A 69 6.70 9.07 18.88
C CYS A 69 7.32 10.21 19.68
N SER A 70 6.74 11.43 19.63
CA SER A 70 7.39 12.61 20.22
C SER A 70 6.97 12.87 21.66
N TRP A 71 5.68 12.76 21.99
CA TRP A 71 5.20 13.02 23.36
C TRP A 71 5.31 11.81 24.28
N LEU A 72 4.97 10.62 23.79
CA LEU A 72 5.00 9.38 24.59
C LEU A 72 6.32 8.61 24.48
N GLY A 73 7.19 9.00 23.54
CA GLY A 73 8.53 8.43 23.41
C GLY A 73 8.58 6.99 22.89
N TYR A 74 7.50 6.46 22.30
CA TYR A 74 7.45 5.08 21.79
C TYR A 74 8.25 4.86 20.49
N GLY A 75 8.81 5.93 19.90
CA GLY A 75 9.70 5.84 18.73
C GLY A 75 9.12 5.01 17.58
N ILE A 76 9.86 4.02 17.11
CA ILE A 76 9.50 3.18 15.96
C ILE A 76 8.23 2.36 16.23
N THR A 77 8.02 1.89 17.46
CA THR A 77 6.79 1.17 17.86
C THR A 77 5.58 2.11 17.79
N GLY A 78 5.74 3.36 18.23
CA GLY A 78 4.71 4.40 18.08
C GLY A 78 4.36 4.68 16.62
N ALA A 79 5.37 4.78 15.75
CA ALA A 79 5.18 4.96 14.32
C ALA A 79 4.43 3.78 13.68
N ALA A 80 4.70 2.55 14.12
CA ALA A 80 4.00 1.35 13.67
C ALA A 80 2.49 1.42 13.99
N TRP A 81 2.13 1.77 15.23
CA TRP A 81 0.74 1.93 15.65
C TRP A 81 0.02 3.07 14.92
N ALA A 82 0.69 4.21 14.73
CA ALA A 82 0.15 5.33 13.97
C ALA A 82 -0.17 4.91 12.52
N THR A 83 0.75 4.22 11.84
CA THR A 83 0.51 3.70 10.48
C THR A 83 -0.60 2.68 10.43
N MET A 84 -0.55 1.67 11.29
CA MET A 84 -1.59 0.63 11.33
C MET A 84 -2.98 1.25 11.50
N THR A 85 -3.15 2.14 12.48
CA THR A 85 -4.44 2.79 12.76
C THR A 85 -4.94 3.60 11.57
N SER A 86 -4.08 4.43 10.96
CA SER A 86 -4.46 5.22 9.78
C SER A 86 -4.88 4.35 8.59
N GLN A 87 -4.20 3.23 8.39
CA GLN A 87 -4.47 2.29 7.32
C GLN A 87 -5.81 1.58 7.50
N VAL A 88 -6.11 1.14 8.73
CA VAL A 88 -7.40 0.53 9.08
C VAL A 88 -8.54 1.53 8.86
N ILE A 89 -8.39 2.78 9.31
CA ILE A 89 -9.39 3.83 9.08
C ILE A 89 -9.60 4.06 7.58
N SER A 90 -8.52 4.17 6.81
CA SER A 90 -8.62 4.32 5.35
C SER A 90 -9.39 3.16 4.73
N ALA A 91 -9.11 1.93 5.12
CA ALA A 91 -9.80 0.75 4.59
C ALA A 91 -11.31 0.79 4.88
N TYR A 92 -11.72 1.12 6.10
CA TYR A 92 -13.13 1.28 6.45
C TYR A 92 -13.83 2.37 5.63
N MET A 93 -13.18 3.52 5.44
CA MET A 93 -13.74 4.60 4.63
C MET A 93 -13.91 4.22 3.16
N MET A 94 -12.98 3.43 2.61
CA MET A 94 -13.11 2.91 1.25
C MET A 94 -14.27 1.91 1.12
N ILE A 95 -14.42 1.01 2.10
CA ILE A 95 -15.54 0.06 2.19
C ILE A 95 -16.88 0.80 2.28
N GLU A 96 -16.95 1.85 3.11
CA GLU A 96 -18.15 2.69 3.25
C GLU A 96 -18.48 3.42 1.94
N THR A 97 -17.46 3.88 1.20
CA THR A 97 -17.63 4.53 -0.10
C THR A 97 -18.26 3.59 -1.11
N LEU A 98 -17.83 2.32 -1.15
CA LEU A 98 -18.45 1.29 -1.98
C LEU A 98 -19.90 0.99 -1.57
N ASN A 99 -20.15 0.86 -0.27
CA ASN A 99 -21.48 0.58 0.26
C ASN A 99 -22.49 1.69 -0.13
N LYS A 100 -22.08 2.96 -0.05
CA LYS A 100 -22.89 4.10 -0.49
C LYS A 100 -23.19 4.11 -2.00
N LYS A 101 -22.43 3.37 -2.80
CA LYS A 101 -22.67 3.17 -4.24
C LYS A 101 -23.53 1.95 -4.55
N GLY A 102 -24.03 1.25 -3.53
CA GLY A 102 -24.91 0.08 -3.68
C GLY A 102 -24.18 -1.25 -3.84
N TYR A 103 -22.85 -1.28 -3.72
CA TYR A 103 -22.08 -2.52 -3.71
C TYR A 103 -22.08 -3.13 -2.31
N ASP A 104 -22.24 -4.45 -2.22
CA ASP A 104 -21.99 -5.18 -0.97
C ASP A 104 -20.48 -5.49 -0.86
N PRO A 105 -19.71 -4.77 -0.02
CA PRO A 105 -18.27 -4.97 0.09
C PRO A 105 -17.90 -6.30 0.77
N PHE A 106 -18.87 -7.02 1.36
CA PHE A 106 -18.68 -8.30 2.02
C PHE A 106 -19.29 -9.47 1.24
N ALA A 107 -19.77 -9.24 0.02
CA ALA A 107 -20.22 -10.31 -0.85
C ALA A 107 -19.04 -11.23 -1.20
N ILE A 108 -19.08 -12.45 -0.67
CA ILE A 108 -18.09 -13.48 -0.98
C ILE A 108 -18.61 -14.28 -2.17
N ALA A 109 -17.95 -14.13 -3.31
CA ALA A 109 -18.15 -14.97 -4.49
C ALA A 109 -16.87 -15.75 -4.77
N VAL A 110 -16.99 -17.07 -4.93
CA VAL A 110 -15.87 -17.91 -5.36
C VAL A 110 -15.83 -17.88 -6.89
N PRO A 111 -14.76 -17.36 -7.51
CA PRO A 111 -14.67 -17.30 -8.97
C PRO A 111 -14.58 -18.71 -9.56
N SER A 112 -15.20 -18.91 -10.72
CA SER A 112 -15.01 -20.09 -11.55
C SER A 112 -13.55 -20.19 -12.05
N PRO A 113 -13.06 -21.37 -12.43
CA PRO A 113 -11.70 -21.53 -12.95
C PRO A 113 -11.39 -20.62 -14.15
N ASN A 114 -12.39 -20.36 -15.00
CA ASN A 114 -12.23 -19.50 -16.17
C ASN A 114 -12.09 -18.01 -15.77
N GLU A 115 -12.90 -17.53 -14.83
CA GLU A 115 -12.79 -16.17 -14.29
C GLU A 115 -11.46 -15.97 -13.57
N PHE A 116 -11.04 -16.97 -12.78
CA PHE A 116 -9.74 -16.94 -12.12
C PHE A 116 -8.58 -16.82 -13.11
N LEU A 117 -8.59 -17.60 -14.20
CA LEU A 117 -7.57 -17.51 -15.25
C LEU A 117 -7.58 -16.16 -15.96
N GLN A 118 -8.75 -15.56 -16.19
CA GLN A 118 -8.84 -14.22 -16.77
C GLN A 118 -8.25 -13.15 -15.84
N ILE A 119 -8.61 -13.16 -14.56
CA ILE A 119 -8.05 -12.26 -13.54
C ILE A 119 -6.53 -12.43 -13.49
N PHE A 120 -6.06 -13.69 -13.45
CA PHE A 120 -4.63 -13.98 -13.40
C PHE A 120 -3.91 -13.49 -14.67
N ALA A 121 -4.47 -13.69 -15.86
CA ALA A 121 -3.86 -13.24 -17.11
C ALA A 121 -3.68 -11.71 -17.16
N ILE A 122 -4.64 -10.95 -16.64
CA ILE A 122 -4.55 -9.49 -16.55
C ILE A 122 -3.53 -9.07 -15.48
N ALA A 123 -3.55 -9.74 -14.32
CA ALA A 123 -2.68 -9.40 -13.18
C ALA A 123 -1.23 -9.86 -13.35
N ALA A 124 -0.96 -10.90 -14.14
CA ALA A 124 0.35 -11.55 -14.22
C ALA A 124 1.48 -10.60 -14.64
N LEU A 125 1.22 -9.72 -15.62
CA LEU A 125 2.24 -8.77 -16.08
C LEU A 125 2.59 -7.75 -14.98
N VAL A 126 1.57 -7.21 -14.31
CA VAL A 126 1.75 -6.28 -13.20
C VAL A 126 2.48 -6.96 -12.05
N PHE A 127 2.12 -8.21 -11.74
CA PHE A 127 2.79 -9.02 -10.73
C PHE A 127 4.28 -9.22 -11.05
N VAL A 128 4.63 -9.67 -12.26
CA VAL A 128 6.03 -9.92 -12.66
C VAL A 128 6.84 -8.63 -12.60
N SER A 129 6.30 -7.52 -13.10
CA SER A 129 7.00 -6.23 -13.10
C SER A 129 7.26 -5.71 -11.68
N MET A 130 6.26 -5.77 -10.79
CA MET A 130 6.41 -5.33 -9.40
C MET A 130 7.33 -6.24 -8.60
N PHE A 131 7.22 -7.55 -8.78
CA PHE A 131 8.12 -8.51 -8.14
C PHE A 131 9.58 -8.29 -8.57
N SER A 132 9.81 -8.12 -9.88
CA SER A 132 11.14 -7.83 -10.43
C SER A 132 11.70 -6.51 -9.89
N LYS A 133 10.85 -5.47 -9.77
CA LYS A 133 11.23 -4.18 -9.19
C LYS A 133 11.67 -4.32 -7.74
N VAL A 134 10.92 -5.05 -6.91
CA VAL A 134 11.28 -5.30 -5.50
C VAL A 134 12.58 -6.10 -5.41
N ALA A 135 12.75 -7.15 -6.21
CA ALA A 135 13.97 -7.93 -6.24
C ALA A 135 15.20 -7.08 -6.62
N PHE A 136 15.05 -6.22 -7.63
CA PHE A 136 16.11 -5.33 -8.09
C PHE A 136 16.56 -4.32 -7.02
N TYR A 137 15.62 -3.60 -6.38
CA TYR A 137 15.97 -2.67 -5.31
C TYR A 137 16.56 -3.37 -4.08
N SER A 138 16.10 -4.59 -3.79
CA SER A 138 16.68 -5.41 -2.72
C SER A 138 18.14 -5.76 -3.02
N LEU A 139 18.44 -6.12 -4.27
CA LEU A 139 19.80 -6.44 -4.70
C LEU A 139 20.72 -5.20 -4.64
N ILE A 140 20.26 -4.03 -5.09
CA ILE A 140 21.03 -2.78 -4.98
C ILE A 140 21.33 -2.48 -3.50
N THR A 141 20.32 -2.58 -2.64
CA THR A 141 20.47 -2.29 -1.21
C THR A 141 21.43 -3.27 -0.54
N TYR A 142 21.38 -4.55 -0.92
CA TYR A 142 22.33 -5.57 -0.49
C TYR A 142 23.77 -5.20 -0.86
N TYR A 143 24.02 -4.84 -2.14
CA TYR A 143 25.35 -4.43 -2.57
C TYR A 143 25.83 -3.15 -1.88
N ALA A 144 24.96 -2.15 -1.74
CA ALA A 144 25.28 -0.92 -1.03
C ALA A 144 25.72 -1.21 0.42
N THR A 145 25.03 -2.14 1.09
CA THR A 145 25.33 -2.58 2.46
C THR A 145 26.68 -3.29 2.55
N ALA A 146 27.04 -4.10 1.56
CA ALA A 146 28.33 -4.79 1.51
C ALA A 146 29.52 -3.84 1.28
N MET A 147 29.30 -2.66 0.69
CA MET A 147 30.36 -1.71 0.32
C MET A 147 30.76 -0.72 1.43
N GLY A 148 30.09 -0.78 2.59
CA GLY A 148 30.41 0.05 3.76
C GLY A 148 29.46 1.22 3.99
N THR A 149 29.60 1.85 5.16
CA THR A 149 28.61 2.79 5.72
C THR A 149 28.39 4.05 4.87
N PHE A 150 29.44 4.60 4.27
CA PHE A 150 29.34 5.79 3.41
C PHE A 150 28.47 5.52 2.17
N THR A 151 28.69 4.39 1.51
CA THR A 151 27.92 3.98 0.33
C THR A 151 26.45 3.72 0.69
N VAL A 152 26.18 3.08 1.83
CA VAL A 152 24.80 2.90 2.32
C VAL A 152 24.12 4.23 2.58
N ALA A 153 24.79 5.17 3.26
CA ALA A 153 24.23 6.48 3.55
C ALA A 153 23.92 7.25 2.26
N ALA A 154 24.83 7.25 1.28
CA ALA A 154 24.61 7.86 -0.02
C ALA A 154 23.44 7.20 -0.78
N HIS A 155 23.38 5.86 -0.79
CA HIS A 155 22.27 5.11 -1.38
C HIS A 155 20.92 5.49 -0.76
N GLN A 156 20.84 5.59 0.57
CA GLN A 156 19.64 6.01 1.29
C GLN A 156 19.20 7.42 0.91
N VAL A 157 20.12 8.38 0.77
CA VAL A 157 19.77 9.73 0.31
C VAL A 157 19.23 9.69 -1.12
N MET A 158 19.93 9.01 -2.03
CA MET A 158 19.53 8.94 -3.44
C MET A 158 18.15 8.30 -3.63
N ILE A 159 17.86 7.17 -2.96
CA ILE A 159 16.59 6.47 -3.14
C ILE A 159 15.40 7.31 -2.64
N GLN A 160 15.59 8.07 -1.55
CA GLN A 160 14.53 8.93 -1.01
C GLN A 160 14.30 10.16 -1.89
N THR A 161 15.37 10.78 -2.41
CA THR A 161 15.25 11.86 -3.39
C THR A 161 14.55 11.38 -4.65
N TYR A 162 14.92 10.22 -5.19
CA TYR A 162 14.23 9.60 -6.33
C TYR A 162 12.74 9.37 -6.04
N GLY A 163 12.40 8.85 -4.85
CA GLY A 163 11.02 8.64 -4.43
C GLY A 163 10.17 9.91 -4.45
N MET A 164 10.72 11.05 -4.02
CA MET A 164 10.02 12.35 -4.07
C MET A 164 9.64 12.78 -5.49
N PHE A 165 10.48 12.47 -6.49
CA PHE A 165 10.18 12.83 -7.88
C PHE A 165 9.20 11.88 -8.55
N VAL A 166 9.20 10.59 -8.16
CA VAL A 166 8.35 9.56 -8.79
C VAL A 166 6.91 9.58 -8.30
N VAL A 167 6.63 10.16 -7.13
CA VAL A 167 5.32 10.10 -6.47
C VAL A 167 4.14 10.56 -7.34
N TRP A 168 4.38 11.50 -8.27
CA TRP A 168 3.35 12.04 -9.16
C TRP A 168 2.88 11.06 -10.25
N GLY A 169 3.71 10.06 -10.56
CA GLY A 169 3.40 9.08 -11.62
C GLY A 169 2.22 8.17 -11.26
N GLU A 170 2.06 7.85 -9.98
CA GLU A 170 1.03 6.91 -9.52
C GLU A 170 -0.38 7.48 -9.67
N PRO A 171 -0.72 8.68 -9.15
CA PRO A 171 -2.04 9.27 -9.39
C PRO A 171 -2.37 9.45 -10.87
N LEU A 172 -1.37 9.81 -11.68
CA LEU A 172 -1.54 9.96 -13.13
C LEU A 172 -1.83 8.61 -13.80
N SER A 173 -1.11 7.56 -13.43
CA SER A 173 -1.34 6.20 -13.93
C SER A 173 -2.73 5.68 -13.54
N GLN A 174 -3.13 5.86 -12.28
CA GLN A 174 -4.47 5.46 -11.82
C GLN A 174 -5.58 6.23 -12.53
N THR A 175 -5.38 7.53 -12.77
CA THR A 175 -6.30 8.35 -13.57
C THR A 175 -6.39 7.78 -14.99
N ALA A 176 -5.26 7.53 -15.65
CA ALA A 176 -5.25 6.95 -16.98
C ALA A 176 -5.98 5.60 -17.02
N GLN A 177 -5.71 4.70 -16.07
CA GLN A 177 -6.36 3.39 -15.99
C GLN A 177 -7.87 3.48 -15.76
N SER A 178 -8.35 4.50 -15.03
CA SER A 178 -9.78 4.69 -14.74
C SER A 178 -10.57 5.29 -15.91
N PHE A 179 -9.93 6.09 -16.78
CA PHE A 179 -10.59 6.80 -17.87
C PHE A 179 -10.31 6.22 -19.27
N MET A 180 -9.18 5.53 -19.46
CA MET A 180 -8.76 5.00 -20.77
C MET A 180 -9.72 3.97 -21.38
N PRO A 181 -10.32 3.03 -20.62
CA PRO A 181 -11.27 2.07 -21.21
C PRO A 181 -12.46 2.76 -21.89
N GLU A 182 -13.06 3.76 -21.24
CA GLU A 182 -14.19 4.51 -21.80
C GLU A 182 -13.77 5.33 -23.03
N LEU A 183 -12.59 5.92 -23.01
CA LEU A 183 -12.05 6.70 -24.14
C LEU A 183 -11.81 5.83 -25.39
N LEU A 184 -11.36 4.58 -25.19
CA LEU A 184 -11.03 3.66 -26.29
C LEU A 184 -12.25 2.92 -26.84
N TYR A 185 -13.21 2.56 -25.99
CA TYR A 185 -14.30 1.64 -26.35
C TYR A 185 -15.71 2.27 -26.29
N GLY A 186 -15.83 3.52 -25.85
CA GLY A 186 -17.12 4.23 -25.69
C GLY A 186 -17.78 3.97 -24.33
N VAL A 187 -18.69 4.87 -23.93
CA VAL A 187 -19.36 4.88 -22.62
C VAL A 187 -20.22 3.63 -22.40
N ASP A 188 -20.93 3.18 -23.44
CA ASP A 188 -22.01 2.19 -23.30
C ASP A 188 -21.52 0.73 -23.22
N ARG A 189 -20.29 0.42 -23.65
CA ARG A 189 -19.77 -0.97 -23.68
C ARG A 189 -19.12 -1.45 -22.39
N SER A 190 -18.98 -0.57 -21.39
CA SER A 190 -18.37 -0.91 -20.10
C SER A 190 -19.31 -1.72 -19.17
N LEU A 191 -20.62 -1.72 -19.44
CA LEU A 191 -21.64 -2.34 -18.59
C LEU A 191 -22.41 -3.50 -19.27
N GLU A 192 -22.23 -3.73 -20.56
CA GLU A 192 -23.08 -4.61 -21.37
C GLU A 192 -22.77 -6.12 -21.23
N LYS A 193 -21.97 -6.55 -20.25
CA LYS A 193 -21.55 -7.96 -20.13
C LYS A 193 -22.19 -8.77 -19.00
N ASP A 194 -23.04 -8.15 -18.17
CA ASP A 194 -23.74 -8.85 -17.07
C ASP A 194 -25.24 -9.10 -17.31
N SER A 195 -25.83 -8.66 -18.42
CA SER A 195 -27.25 -8.94 -18.71
C SER A 195 -27.51 -10.23 -19.50
N ASP A 196 -26.47 -10.89 -20.02
CA ASP A 196 -26.61 -11.96 -21.01
C ASP A 196 -26.25 -13.36 -20.48
N ALA A 197 -26.08 -13.51 -19.17
CA ALA A 197 -25.92 -14.82 -18.51
C ALA A 197 -27.19 -15.21 -17.74
N HIS A 198 -28.23 -15.60 -18.50
CA HIS A 198 -29.33 -16.42 -17.99
C HIS A 198 -28.92 -17.90 -17.93
#